data_AF-U5H5F8-F1
#
_entry.id   AF-U5H5F8-F1
#
_cell.length_a   1.000
_cell.length_b   1.000
_cell.length_c   1.000
_cell.angle_alpha   90.00
_cell.angle_beta   90.00
_cell.angle_gamma   90.00
#
_symmetry.space_group_name_H-M   'P 1'
#
loop_
_entity.id
_entity.type
_entity.pdbx_description
1 polymer ?
#
loop_
_entity_poly.entity_id
_entity_poly.type
_entity_poly.pdbx_seq_one_letter_code
_entity_poly.pdbx_strand_id
1 'polypeptide(L)'
;MPPRPRPRPRPRPRLRLPPSPSTHQLINSPLHRIPTLWSLYRPLLRLSSVQIHPAIESGVLRAYVKREFRRSTKLTGRDKIGDKLRKGYELLDLLETQSTSPNSSARLHSLIEHISLSKPHKILTPPPPPLKPRLTRGILQAQPYHPPLPRLKPQPWRLGAMIHERRKKIAKRWLESEQVKIWSEDGRDEDRFERDVLQGGEGEGSVKGKGRGEEQVWAREWSDLWETWKGKAQKETMINEIKTPKEMQDRATRVAKISGRARAGYGTIDPRRTGENSAPLESRKTQGPAGRWLARDE
;
A
#
# COMPACT_ATOMS: atom_id res chain seq x y z
N MET A 1 70.81 5.85 -50.38
CA MET A 1 70.57 5.95 -48.93
C MET A 1 69.65 4.82 -48.50
N PRO A 2 70.02 4.01 -47.50
CA PRO A 2 69.15 2.92 -47.06
C PRO A 2 67.95 3.44 -46.22
N PRO A 3 66.76 2.83 -46.33
CA PRO A 3 65.58 3.26 -45.60
C PRO A 3 65.68 2.91 -44.11
N ARG A 4 65.19 3.81 -43.25
CA ARG A 4 65.21 3.64 -41.78
C ARG A 4 64.34 2.45 -41.33
N PRO A 5 64.77 1.68 -40.32
CA PRO A 5 64.01 0.55 -39.81
C PRO A 5 62.78 1.03 -39.03
N ARG A 6 61.65 0.33 -39.22
CA ARG A 6 60.37 0.62 -38.54
C ARG A 6 60.45 0.29 -37.04
N PRO A 7 59.81 1.09 -36.16
CA PRO A 7 59.79 0.81 -34.73
C PRO A 7 58.96 -0.44 -34.42
N ARG A 8 59.45 -1.28 -33.50
CA ARG A 8 58.77 -2.51 -33.07
C ARG A 8 57.51 -2.18 -32.26
N PRO A 9 56.41 -2.94 -32.44
CA PRO A 9 55.19 -2.73 -31.67
C PRO A 9 55.40 -3.10 -30.19
N ARG A 10 54.90 -2.25 -29.28
CA ARG A 10 54.97 -2.49 -27.83
C ARG A 10 54.05 -3.68 -27.45
N PRO A 11 54.47 -4.55 -26.52
CA PRO A 11 53.63 -5.65 -26.06
C PRO A 11 52.41 -5.11 -25.32
N ARG A 12 51.22 -5.63 -25.65
CA ARG A 12 49.96 -5.25 -24.99
C ARG A 12 49.98 -5.65 -23.51
N PRO A 13 49.44 -4.82 -22.60
CA PRO A 13 49.31 -5.19 -21.19
C PRO A 13 48.40 -6.41 -21.07
N ARG A 14 48.89 -7.47 -20.40
CA ARG A 14 48.09 -8.66 -20.12
C ARG A 14 46.94 -8.26 -19.19
N LEU A 15 45.70 -8.41 -19.66
CA LEU A 15 44.50 -8.29 -18.83
C LEU A 15 44.60 -9.31 -17.69
N ARG A 16 44.82 -8.83 -16.46
CA ARG A 16 44.77 -9.67 -15.27
C ARG A 16 43.31 -10.11 -15.10
N LEU A 17 43.04 -11.41 -15.25
CA LEU A 17 41.76 -11.98 -14.86
C LEU A 17 41.52 -11.68 -13.37
N PRO A 18 40.29 -11.33 -12.97
CA PRO A 18 39.98 -11.12 -11.57
C PRO A 18 40.29 -12.39 -10.77
N PRO A 19 40.79 -12.26 -9.51
CA PRO A 19 41.02 -13.41 -8.67
C PRO A 19 39.70 -14.19 -8.52
N SER A 20 39.78 -15.52 -8.61
CA SER A 20 38.59 -16.36 -8.43
C SER A 20 37.94 -16.03 -7.07
N PRO A 21 36.61 -15.87 -7.01
CA PRO A 21 35.95 -15.54 -5.76
C PRO A 21 36.24 -16.64 -4.75
N SER A 22 36.73 -16.25 -3.57
CA SER A 22 36.95 -17.18 -2.46
C SER A 22 35.68 -17.98 -2.18
N THR A 23 35.81 -19.24 -1.76
CA THR A 23 34.68 -20.17 -1.60
C THR A 23 33.58 -19.64 -0.67
N HIS A 24 33.93 -18.75 0.27
CA HIS A 24 33.01 -18.07 1.17
C HIS A 24 32.10 -17.04 0.46
N GLN A 25 32.55 -16.40 -0.61
CA GLN A 25 31.75 -15.46 -1.40
C GLN A 25 30.67 -16.19 -2.23
N LEU A 26 30.94 -17.41 -2.68
CA LEU A 26 29.97 -18.23 -3.43
C LEU A 26 28.81 -18.73 -2.54
N ILE A 27 29.10 -19.01 -1.26
CA ILE A 27 28.10 -19.47 -0.27
C ILE A 27 27.18 -18.32 0.18
N ASN A 28 27.66 -17.08 0.17
CA ASN A 28 26.81 -15.92 0.45
C ASN A 28 26.15 -15.34 -0.82
N SER A 29 26.57 -15.81 -2.00
CA SER A 29 26.00 -15.38 -3.28
C SER A 29 24.64 -16.06 -3.52
N PRO A 30 23.60 -15.34 -3.96
CA PRO A 30 22.29 -15.94 -4.29
C PRO A 30 22.35 -17.03 -5.38
N LEU A 31 23.49 -17.21 -6.05
CA LEU A 31 23.70 -18.20 -7.10
C LEU A 31 23.61 -19.66 -6.61
N HIS A 32 24.03 -19.98 -5.38
CA HIS A 32 23.91 -21.36 -4.84
C HIS A 32 22.46 -21.74 -4.50
N ARG A 33 21.55 -20.76 -4.47
CA ARG A 33 20.12 -20.96 -4.20
C ARG A 33 19.42 -21.68 -5.36
N ILE A 34 19.84 -21.45 -6.60
CA ILE A 34 19.20 -22.05 -7.77
C ILE A 34 19.44 -23.57 -7.79
N PRO A 35 20.68 -24.08 -7.71
CA PRO A 35 20.93 -25.52 -7.63
C PRO A 35 20.21 -26.16 -6.44
N THR A 36 20.36 -25.62 -5.23
CA THR A 36 19.73 -26.20 -4.02
C THR A 36 18.20 -26.26 -4.08
N LEU A 37 17.54 -25.29 -4.71
CA LEU A 37 16.10 -25.34 -4.91
C LEU A 37 15.68 -26.39 -5.93
N TRP A 38 16.42 -26.52 -7.04
CA TRP A 38 16.06 -27.40 -8.15
C TRP A 38 16.49 -28.86 -7.95
N SER A 39 17.68 -29.11 -7.42
CA SER A 39 18.24 -30.45 -7.24
C SER A 39 17.79 -31.13 -5.96
N LEU A 40 17.37 -30.36 -4.95
CA LEU A 40 17.11 -30.90 -3.62
C LEU A 40 15.72 -30.53 -3.10
N TYR A 41 15.42 -29.25 -2.92
CA TYR A 41 14.15 -28.83 -2.29
C TYR A 41 12.91 -29.27 -3.08
N ARG A 42 12.89 -29.02 -4.40
CA ARG A 42 11.75 -29.39 -5.26
C ARG A 42 11.57 -30.92 -5.36
N PRO A 43 12.62 -31.72 -5.62
CA PRO A 43 12.53 -33.18 -5.58
C PRO A 43 12.03 -33.72 -4.24
N LEU A 44 12.59 -33.24 -3.11
CA LEU A 44 12.14 -33.64 -1.77
C LEU A 44 10.65 -33.36 -1.54
N LEU A 45 10.15 -32.19 -1.98
CA LEU A 45 8.74 -31.86 -1.86
C LEU A 45 7.83 -32.69 -2.77
N ARG A 46 8.33 -33.07 -3.96
CA ARG A 46 7.60 -33.91 -4.90
C ARG A 46 7.50 -35.34 -4.39
N LEU A 47 8.63 -35.95 -4.02
CA LEU A 47 8.70 -37.34 -3.57
C LEU A 47 7.99 -37.54 -2.23
N SER A 48 8.14 -36.60 -1.27
CA SER A 48 7.39 -36.63 -0.01
C SER A 48 5.87 -36.51 -0.17
N SER A 49 5.38 -36.07 -1.33
CA SER A 49 3.94 -35.96 -1.62
C SER A 49 3.39 -37.13 -2.44
N VAL A 50 4.24 -37.80 -3.24
CA VAL A 50 3.81 -38.79 -4.24
C VAL A 50 4.07 -40.22 -3.80
N GLN A 51 5.20 -40.49 -3.13
CA GLN A 51 5.64 -41.86 -2.85
C GLN A 51 5.18 -42.42 -1.50
N ILE A 52 4.69 -41.56 -0.59
CA ILE A 52 4.35 -41.96 0.78
C ILE A 52 2.82 -42.02 0.92
N HIS A 53 2.27 -43.22 1.10
CA HIS A 53 0.86 -43.45 1.45
C HIS A 53 0.81 -44.16 2.80
N PRO A 54 0.28 -43.54 3.88
CA PRO A 54 -0.96 -42.78 3.99
C PRO A 54 -0.83 -41.24 3.99
N ALA A 55 -1.91 -40.54 3.64
CA ALA A 55 -1.98 -39.06 3.52
C ALA A 55 -1.50 -38.27 4.76
N ILE A 56 -1.51 -38.89 5.94
CA ILE A 56 -1.05 -38.29 7.19
C ILE A 56 0.48 -38.18 7.21
N GLU A 57 1.18 -39.19 6.71
CA GLU A 57 2.64 -39.27 6.71
C GLU A 57 3.27 -38.31 5.69
N SER A 58 2.66 -38.20 4.50
CA SER A 58 3.08 -37.26 3.46
C SER A 58 2.99 -35.80 3.93
N GLY A 59 1.93 -35.46 4.68
CA GLY A 59 1.76 -34.14 5.29
C GLY A 59 2.85 -33.83 6.33
N VAL A 60 3.19 -34.79 7.18
CA VAL A 60 4.21 -34.64 8.24
C VAL A 60 5.59 -34.42 7.63
N LEU A 61 6.00 -35.26 6.68
CA LEU A 61 7.33 -35.16 6.08
C LEU A 61 7.46 -33.88 5.24
N ARG A 62 6.43 -33.51 4.46
CA ARG A 62 6.43 -32.26 3.70
C ARG A 62 6.52 -31.03 4.61
N ALA A 63 5.83 -31.05 5.76
CA ALA A 63 5.93 -29.98 6.75
C ALA A 63 7.32 -29.92 7.39
N TYR A 64 7.92 -31.08 7.66
CA TYR A 64 9.29 -31.19 8.16
C TYR A 64 10.31 -30.61 7.19
N VAL A 65 10.28 -31.01 5.91
CA VAL A 65 11.18 -30.48 4.88
C VAL A 65 11.04 -28.96 4.79
N LYS A 66 9.81 -28.43 4.69
CA LYS A 66 9.59 -26.97 4.66
C LYS A 66 10.15 -26.28 5.91
N ARG A 67 9.98 -26.88 7.09
CA ARG A 67 10.48 -26.33 8.36
C ARG A 67 12.00 -26.31 8.41
N GLU A 68 12.66 -27.39 8.03
CA GLU A 68 14.13 -27.47 8.02
C GLU A 68 14.74 -26.49 7.02
N PHE A 69 14.20 -26.39 5.80
CA PHE A 69 14.66 -25.40 4.83
C PHE A 69 14.45 -23.97 5.31
N ARG A 70 13.32 -23.66 5.96
CA ARG A 70 13.07 -22.33 6.56
C ARG A 70 14.08 -22.01 7.66
N ARG A 71 14.35 -22.97 8.55
CA ARG A 71 15.35 -22.82 9.62
C ARG A 71 16.76 -22.63 9.06
N SER A 72 17.11 -23.32 7.98
CA SER A 72 18.43 -23.25 7.37
C SER A 72 18.66 -22.03 6.48
N THR A 73 17.63 -21.27 6.10
CA THR A 73 17.77 -20.07 5.23
C THR A 73 18.74 -19.01 5.74
N LYS A 74 18.91 -18.90 7.07
CA LYS A 74 19.78 -17.90 7.70
C LYS A 74 21.14 -18.46 8.12
N LEU A 75 21.46 -19.70 7.75
CA LEU A 75 22.77 -20.29 8.02
C LEU A 75 23.82 -19.66 7.11
N THR A 76 24.93 -19.22 7.70
CA THR A 76 26.03 -18.55 7.00
C THR A 76 27.35 -19.33 7.07
N GLY A 77 27.39 -20.46 7.80
CA GLY A 77 28.59 -21.30 7.95
C GLY A 77 28.68 -22.41 6.90
N ARG A 78 29.81 -22.52 6.21
CA ARG A 78 30.06 -23.54 5.17
C ARG A 78 29.79 -24.96 5.68
N ASP A 79 30.38 -25.32 6.81
CA ASP A 79 30.28 -26.70 7.32
C ASP A 79 28.84 -27.01 7.73
N LYS A 80 28.17 -26.06 8.39
CA LYS A 80 26.77 -26.17 8.79
C LYS A 80 25.83 -26.31 7.58
N ILE A 81 26.09 -25.57 6.51
CA ILE A 81 25.34 -25.66 5.26
C ILE A 81 25.62 -27.01 4.59
N GLY A 82 26.89 -27.42 4.51
CA GLY A 82 27.30 -28.70 3.96
C GLY A 82 26.65 -29.88 4.69
N ASP A 83 26.64 -29.87 6.02
CA ASP A 83 25.96 -30.87 6.84
C ASP A 83 24.46 -30.93 6.57
N LYS A 84 23.81 -29.78 6.44
CA LYS A 84 22.37 -29.72 6.14
C LYS A 84 22.06 -30.19 4.72
N LEU A 85 22.92 -29.89 3.75
CA LEU A 85 22.78 -30.36 2.38
C LEU A 85 23.00 -31.87 2.30
N ARG A 86 24.05 -32.41 2.95
CA ARG A 86 24.29 -33.85 3.05
C ARG A 86 23.07 -34.58 3.61
N LYS A 87 22.55 -34.14 4.77
CA LYS A 87 21.32 -34.68 5.36
C LYS A 87 20.11 -34.60 4.44
N GLY A 88 20.03 -33.52 3.65
CA GLY A 88 18.98 -33.37 2.65
C GLY A 88 19.09 -34.41 1.53
N TYR A 89 20.30 -34.63 1.01
CA TYR A 89 20.56 -35.61 -0.04
C TYR A 89 20.41 -37.05 0.46
N GLU A 90 20.82 -37.35 1.69
CA GLU A 90 20.55 -38.63 2.36
C GLU A 90 19.04 -38.89 2.44
N LEU A 91 18.25 -37.87 2.82
CA LEU A 91 16.79 -37.99 2.84
C LEU A 91 16.21 -38.19 1.44
N LEU A 92 16.79 -37.54 0.42
CA LEU A 92 16.34 -37.69 -0.96
C LEU A 92 16.59 -39.12 -1.45
N ASP A 93 17.78 -39.66 -1.20
CA ASP A 93 18.15 -41.04 -1.55
C ASP A 93 17.27 -42.07 -0.84
N LEU A 94 16.95 -41.85 0.44
CA LEU A 94 15.99 -42.69 1.16
C LEU A 94 14.59 -42.70 0.52
N LEU A 95 14.13 -41.56 0.02
CA LEU A 95 12.84 -41.45 -0.66
C LEU A 95 12.88 -42.12 -2.04
N GLU A 96 13.95 -41.93 -2.81
CA GLU A 96 14.11 -42.55 -4.13
C GLU A 96 14.22 -44.07 -4.04
N THR A 97 14.90 -44.59 -3.02
CA THR A 97 15.10 -46.03 -2.80
C THR A 97 13.95 -46.71 -2.04
N GLN A 98 12.94 -45.97 -1.58
CA GLN A 98 11.81 -46.50 -0.81
C GLN A 98 11.04 -47.60 -1.56
N SER A 99 10.86 -47.44 -2.87
CA SER A 99 10.15 -48.43 -3.70
C SER A 99 10.94 -49.72 -3.94
N THR A 100 12.26 -49.68 -3.74
CA THR A 100 13.18 -50.76 -4.14
C THR A 100 13.72 -51.54 -2.96
N SER A 101 13.80 -50.94 -1.76
CA SER A 101 14.36 -51.59 -0.57
C SER A 101 13.39 -51.57 0.63
N PRO A 102 13.13 -52.72 1.28
CA PRO A 102 12.32 -52.75 2.50
C PRO A 102 13.02 -52.10 3.71
N ASN A 103 14.36 -51.98 3.69
CA ASN A 103 15.11 -51.34 4.76
C ASN A 103 15.00 -49.81 4.72
N SER A 104 14.90 -49.21 3.53
CA SER A 104 14.70 -47.76 3.38
C SER A 104 13.29 -47.34 3.80
N SER A 105 12.27 -48.16 3.52
CA SER A 105 10.91 -47.90 3.98
C SER A 105 10.80 -47.93 5.51
N ALA A 106 11.39 -48.93 6.19
CA ALA A 106 11.42 -48.99 7.65
C ALA A 106 12.11 -47.78 8.29
N ARG A 107 13.25 -47.34 7.72
CA ARG A 107 13.96 -46.12 8.17
C ARG A 107 13.11 -44.87 8.00
N LEU A 108 12.38 -44.74 6.89
CA LEU A 108 11.48 -43.62 6.66
C LEU A 108 10.31 -43.61 7.64
N HIS A 109 9.67 -44.76 7.91
CA HIS A 109 8.60 -44.85 8.89
C HIS A 109 9.08 -44.45 10.30
N SER A 110 10.25 -44.94 10.74
CA SER A 110 10.85 -44.54 12.02
C SER A 110 11.13 -43.03 12.09
N LEU A 111 11.61 -42.44 10.98
CA LEU A 111 11.82 -40.99 10.91
C LEU A 111 10.50 -40.22 11.01
N ILE A 112 9.45 -40.65 10.31
CA ILE A 112 8.13 -40.01 10.32
C ILE A 112 7.49 -40.09 11.69
N GLU A 113 7.61 -41.23 12.37
CA GLU A 113 7.17 -41.42 13.75
C GLU A 113 7.90 -40.45 14.70
N HIS A 114 9.23 -40.42 14.63
CA HIS A 114 10.04 -39.49 15.42
C HIS A 114 9.68 -38.02 15.14
N ILE A 115 9.44 -37.63 13.88
CA ILE A 115 9.01 -36.29 13.52
C ILE A 115 7.63 -35.99 14.12
N SER A 116 6.72 -36.95 14.08
CA SER A 116 5.35 -36.81 14.58
C SER A 116 5.32 -36.60 16.09
N LEU A 117 6.16 -37.33 16.83
CA LEU A 117 6.36 -37.17 18.27
C LEU A 117 7.09 -35.87 18.61
N SER A 118 8.06 -35.46 17.80
CA SER A 118 8.85 -34.23 18.01
C SER A 118 8.12 -32.94 17.65
N LYS A 119 6.85 -32.98 17.21
CA LYS A 119 6.10 -31.77 16.88
C LYS A 119 6.13 -30.87 18.12
N PRO A 120 6.81 -29.70 18.08
CA PRO A 120 6.67 -28.76 19.18
C PRO A 120 5.18 -28.46 19.24
N HIS A 121 4.55 -28.68 20.40
CA HIS A 121 3.22 -28.15 20.63
C HIS A 121 3.27 -26.72 20.13
N LYS A 122 2.51 -26.42 19.06
CA LYS A 122 2.23 -25.04 18.74
C LYS A 122 1.53 -24.56 19.98
N ILE A 123 2.25 -23.88 20.86
CA ILE A 123 1.64 -23.16 21.97
C ILE A 123 0.69 -22.24 21.23
N LEU A 124 -0.60 -22.60 21.23
CA LEU A 124 -1.67 -21.73 20.84
C LEU A 124 -1.59 -20.62 21.88
N THR A 125 -0.68 -19.67 21.67
CA THR A 125 -0.64 -18.45 22.45
C THR A 125 -2.05 -17.91 22.32
N PRO A 126 -2.82 -17.84 23.43
CA PRO A 126 -4.16 -17.31 23.36
C PRO A 126 -4.05 -15.92 22.72
N PRO A 127 -5.00 -15.55 21.84
CA PRO A 127 -4.97 -14.22 21.25
C PRO A 127 -4.86 -13.20 22.39
N PRO A 128 -3.98 -12.18 22.25
CA PRO A 128 -3.85 -11.17 23.29
C PRO A 128 -5.23 -10.56 23.58
N PRO A 129 -5.55 -10.25 24.86
CA PRO A 129 -6.85 -9.71 25.21
C PRO A 129 -7.13 -8.43 24.40
N PRO A 130 -8.39 -8.19 24.01
CA PRO A 130 -8.74 -7.02 23.21
C PRO A 130 -8.30 -5.74 23.93
N LEU A 131 -7.48 -4.94 23.26
CA LEU A 131 -6.95 -3.71 23.83
C LEU A 131 -8.10 -2.74 24.12
N LYS A 132 -8.17 -2.25 25.37
CA LYS A 132 -9.15 -1.22 25.76
C LYS A 132 -8.90 0.06 24.93
N PRO A 133 -9.95 0.70 24.40
CA PRO A 133 -9.81 1.95 23.66
C PRO A 133 -9.18 3.03 24.54
N ARG A 134 -8.00 3.54 24.15
CA ARG A 134 -7.34 4.66 24.84
C ARG A 134 -7.53 5.94 24.05
N LEU A 135 -7.86 7.03 24.75
CA LEU A 135 -7.88 8.37 24.18
C LEU A 135 -6.48 8.71 23.66
N THR A 136 -6.37 9.04 22.39
CA THR A 136 -5.14 9.61 21.85
C THR A 136 -5.25 11.12 21.83
N ARG A 137 -4.11 11.82 21.83
CA ARG A 137 -4.07 13.30 21.68
C ARG A 137 -4.58 13.77 20.31
N GLY A 138 -4.85 12.86 19.36
CA GLY A 138 -5.31 13.17 18.02
C GLY A 138 -6.82 13.31 17.91
N ILE A 139 -7.27 14.06 16.91
CA ILE A 139 -8.69 14.27 16.57
C ILE A 139 -8.94 13.72 15.16
N LEU A 140 -10.09 13.09 14.98
CA LEU A 140 -10.62 12.70 13.68
C LEU A 140 -11.19 13.93 12.99
N GLN A 141 -10.78 14.11 11.73
CA GLN A 141 -11.13 15.29 10.94
C GLN A 141 -12.64 15.54 10.93
N ALA A 142 -13.01 16.79 11.21
CA ALA A 142 -14.38 17.28 11.09
C ALA A 142 -14.93 16.99 9.69
N GLN A 143 -16.19 16.61 9.60
CA GLN A 143 -16.91 16.49 8.34
C GLN A 143 -17.85 17.70 8.21
N PRO A 144 -18.31 18.08 7.00
CA PRO A 144 -19.13 19.29 6.82
C PRO A 144 -20.31 19.38 7.81
N TYR A 145 -21.07 18.29 7.95
CA TYR A 145 -22.28 18.23 8.78
C TYR A 145 -22.07 17.57 10.14
N HIS A 146 -20.83 17.21 10.51
CA HIS A 146 -20.57 16.44 11.74
C HIS A 146 -19.38 16.98 12.50
N PRO A 147 -19.49 17.11 13.84
CA PRO A 147 -18.40 17.64 14.63
C PRO A 147 -17.21 16.67 14.61
N PRO A 148 -15.98 17.19 14.76
CA PRO A 148 -14.79 16.37 14.93
C PRO A 148 -14.90 15.47 16.16
N LEU A 149 -14.25 14.30 16.12
CA LEU A 149 -14.31 13.30 17.19
C LEU A 149 -12.92 13.02 17.76
N PRO A 150 -12.77 12.71 19.06
CA PRO A 150 -11.49 12.27 19.59
C PRO A 150 -11.06 10.94 18.95
N ARG A 151 -9.77 10.79 18.65
CA ARG A 151 -9.23 9.56 18.08
C ARG A 151 -8.89 8.57 19.20
N LEU A 152 -9.44 7.36 19.12
CA LEU A 152 -9.17 6.27 20.05
C LEU A 152 -8.26 5.21 19.40
N LYS A 153 -7.43 4.53 20.20
CA LYS A 153 -6.63 3.38 19.76
C LYS A 153 -6.78 2.18 20.72
N PRO A 154 -7.25 1.01 20.25
CA PRO A 154 -7.98 0.81 18.99
C PRO A 154 -9.29 1.61 18.97
N GLN A 155 -9.79 1.92 17.77
CA GLN A 155 -11.09 2.59 17.67
C GLN A 155 -12.21 1.57 17.94
N PRO A 156 -13.17 1.86 18.84
CA PRO A 156 -14.32 0.99 19.06
C PRO A 156 -15.07 0.75 17.76
N TRP A 157 -15.47 -0.49 17.52
CA TRP A 157 -16.24 -0.89 16.34
C TRP A 157 -17.43 0.03 16.05
N ARG A 158 -18.24 0.32 17.08
CA ARG A 158 -19.43 1.19 16.97
C ARG A 158 -19.10 2.60 16.47
N LEU A 159 -18.00 3.19 16.94
CA LEU A 159 -17.55 4.50 16.46
C LEU A 159 -17.04 4.43 15.03
N GLY A 160 -16.34 3.35 14.66
CA GLY A 160 -15.93 3.10 13.28
C GLY A 160 -17.12 3.00 12.33
N ALA A 161 -18.13 2.19 12.68
CA ALA A 161 -19.36 2.02 11.91
C ALA A 161 -20.14 3.34 11.78
N MET A 162 -20.26 4.11 12.87
CA MET A 162 -20.90 5.43 12.84
C MET A 162 -20.18 6.38 11.86
N ILE A 163 -18.85 6.41 11.85
CA ILE A 163 -18.09 7.26 10.92
C ILE A 163 -18.30 6.81 9.47
N HIS A 164 -18.34 5.51 9.24
CA HIS A 164 -18.64 4.94 7.92
C HIS A 164 -20.01 5.40 7.41
N GLU A 165 -21.07 5.24 8.23
CA GLU A 165 -22.42 5.66 7.86
C GLU A 165 -22.52 7.18 7.61
N ARG A 166 -21.82 7.99 8.40
CA ARG A 166 -21.74 9.45 8.17
C ARG A 166 -21.14 9.75 6.79
N ARG A 167 -20.03 9.09 6.42
CA ARG A 167 -19.39 9.28 5.12
C ARG A 167 -20.29 8.84 3.96
N LYS A 168 -20.98 7.71 4.12
CA LYS A 168 -21.93 7.22 3.12
C LYS A 168 -23.09 8.20 2.91
N LYS A 169 -23.68 8.72 3.98
CA LYS A 169 -24.74 9.75 3.93
C LYS A 169 -24.26 11.05 3.29
N ILE A 170 -23.04 11.49 3.64
CA ILE A 170 -22.41 12.64 3.01
C ILE A 170 -22.30 12.42 1.51
N ALA A 171 -21.67 11.32 1.07
CA ALA A 171 -21.49 11.02 -0.35
C ALA A 171 -22.81 10.99 -1.11
N LYS A 172 -23.85 10.35 -0.55
CA LYS A 172 -25.20 10.36 -1.14
C LYS A 172 -25.75 11.78 -1.30
N ARG A 173 -25.59 12.62 -0.28
CA ARG A 173 -26.05 14.01 -0.32
C ARG A 173 -25.28 14.85 -1.35
N TRP A 174 -23.97 14.64 -1.51
CA TRP A 174 -23.20 15.32 -2.55
C TRP A 174 -23.69 14.92 -3.95
N LEU A 175 -23.98 13.63 -4.16
CA LEU A 175 -24.54 13.15 -5.43
C LEU A 175 -25.91 13.77 -5.71
N GLU A 176 -26.81 13.78 -4.72
CA GLU A 176 -28.12 14.43 -4.83
C GLU A 176 -27.98 15.93 -5.12
N SER A 177 -27.04 16.61 -4.45
CA SER A 177 -26.73 18.02 -4.67
C SER A 177 -26.16 18.31 -6.06
N GLU A 178 -25.28 17.45 -6.58
CA GLU A 178 -24.75 17.57 -7.94
C GLU A 178 -25.86 17.38 -8.97
N GLN A 179 -26.77 16.42 -8.75
CA GLN A 179 -27.90 16.20 -9.65
C GLN A 179 -28.85 17.39 -9.72
N VAL A 180 -29.21 17.97 -8.56
CA VAL A 180 -30.06 19.18 -8.51
C VAL A 180 -29.36 20.37 -9.17
N LYS A 181 -28.04 20.48 -8.99
CA LYS A 181 -27.25 21.51 -9.66
C LYS A 181 -27.31 21.37 -11.18
N ILE A 182 -27.12 20.16 -11.70
CA ILE A 182 -27.21 19.87 -13.15
C ILE A 182 -28.60 20.24 -13.66
N TRP A 183 -29.68 19.81 -13.00
CA TRP A 183 -31.04 20.15 -13.42
C TRP A 183 -31.33 21.66 -13.38
N SER A 184 -30.76 22.38 -12.40
CA SER A 184 -30.87 23.83 -12.35
C SER A 184 -30.08 24.52 -13.47
N GLU A 185 -28.95 23.95 -13.91
CA GLU A 185 -28.19 24.45 -15.07
C GLU A 185 -28.94 24.15 -16.37
N ASP A 186 -29.38 22.91 -16.57
CA ASP A 186 -30.17 22.48 -17.74
C ASP A 186 -31.45 23.31 -17.88
N GLY A 187 -32.18 23.53 -16.77
CA GLY A 187 -33.39 24.35 -16.78
C GLY A 187 -33.12 25.80 -17.18
N ARG A 188 -31.96 26.38 -16.80
CA ARG A 188 -31.58 27.72 -17.24
C ARG A 188 -31.15 27.77 -18.69
N ASP A 189 -30.53 26.71 -19.19
CA ASP A 189 -30.10 26.62 -20.58
C ASP A 189 -31.29 26.42 -21.51
N GLU A 190 -32.29 25.62 -21.12
CA GLU A 190 -33.56 25.49 -21.85
C GLU A 190 -34.32 26.82 -21.87
N ASP A 191 -34.42 27.52 -20.72
CA ASP A 191 -35.02 28.85 -20.64
C ASP A 191 -34.33 29.88 -21.57
N ARG A 192 -32.99 29.77 -21.72
CA ARG A 192 -32.24 30.62 -22.66
C ARG A 192 -32.54 30.22 -24.10
N PHE A 193 -32.55 28.93 -24.40
CA PHE A 193 -32.86 28.40 -25.71
C PHE A 193 -34.27 28.82 -26.16
N GLU A 194 -35.29 28.69 -25.32
CA GLU A 194 -36.65 29.13 -25.63
C GLU A 194 -36.71 30.63 -25.93
N ARG A 195 -36.00 31.47 -25.16
CA ARG A 195 -35.91 32.91 -25.45
C ARG A 195 -35.24 33.19 -26.79
N ASP A 196 -34.15 32.50 -27.10
CA ASP A 196 -33.42 32.67 -28.36
C ASP A 196 -34.24 32.18 -29.56
N VAL A 197 -35.01 31.10 -29.42
CA VAL A 197 -35.94 30.60 -30.46
C VAL A 197 -37.10 31.58 -30.67
N LEU A 198 -37.68 32.12 -29.59
CA LEU A 198 -38.76 33.11 -29.67
C LEU A 198 -38.28 34.44 -30.27
N GLN A 199 -37.04 34.87 -30.00
CA GLN A 199 -36.45 36.07 -30.58
C GLN A 199 -35.93 35.86 -32.01
N GLY A 200 -35.35 34.69 -32.31
CA GLY A 200 -34.85 34.33 -33.63
C GLY A 200 -35.95 34.00 -34.65
N GLY A 201 -37.16 33.69 -34.18
CA GLY A 201 -38.36 33.50 -35.02
C GLY A 201 -39.01 34.80 -35.51
N GLU A 202 -38.60 35.98 -35.03
CA GLU A 202 -39.10 37.29 -35.48
C GLU A 202 -38.43 37.77 -36.79
N GLY A 203 -38.15 36.82 -37.69
CA GLY A 203 -37.50 37.02 -38.98
C GLY A 203 -38.38 36.79 -40.20
N GLU A 204 -39.71 36.75 -40.09
CA GLU A 204 -40.69 36.98 -41.17
C GLU A 204 -42.11 36.73 -40.63
N GLY A 205 -42.90 37.79 -40.46
CA GLY A 205 -44.33 37.65 -40.17
C GLY A 205 -44.73 38.00 -38.74
N SER A 206 -45.06 39.27 -38.56
CA SER A 206 -45.79 39.82 -37.41
C SER A 206 -46.99 38.97 -37.01
N VAL A 207 -46.89 38.24 -35.90
CA VAL A 207 -48.02 37.88 -35.05
C VAL A 207 -47.65 38.25 -33.62
N LYS A 208 -48.27 39.33 -33.12
CA LYS A 208 -48.32 39.66 -31.69
C LYS A 208 -49.09 38.57 -30.95
N GLY A 209 -48.47 37.41 -30.77
CA GLY A 209 -48.87 36.42 -29.80
C GLY A 209 -48.47 36.94 -28.43
N LYS A 210 -49.42 37.55 -27.71
CA LYS A 210 -49.34 37.70 -26.26
C LYS A 210 -49.34 36.31 -25.62
N GLY A 211 -48.21 35.59 -25.68
CA GLY A 211 -47.89 34.49 -24.79
C GLY A 211 -47.50 35.04 -23.42
N ARG A 212 -48.41 35.78 -22.77
CA ARG A 212 -48.30 36.03 -21.34
C ARG A 212 -48.85 34.79 -20.64
N GLY A 213 -48.01 34.08 -19.89
CA GLY A 213 -48.50 33.53 -18.62
C GLY A 213 -48.12 32.13 -18.18
N GLU A 214 -47.31 31.36 -18.90
CA GLU A 214 -46.60 30.23 -18.27
C GLU A 214 -45.15 30.66 -18.08
N GLU A 215 -44.97 31.51 -17.08
CA GLU A 215 -43.76 32.22 -16.74
C GLU A 215 -42.66 31.24 -16.29
N GLN A 216 -41.87 30.68 -17.21
CA GLN A 216 -40.53 30.10 -16.93
C GLN A 216 -40.49 29.31 -15.61
N VAL A 217 -41.54 28.52 -15.39
CA VAL A 217 -41.88 28.00 -14.05
C VAL A 217 -40.80 27.01 -13.63
N TRP A 218 -40.25 26.30 -14.62
CA TRP A 218 -39.30 25.22 -14.44
C TRP A 218 -37.92 25.73 -14.00
N ALA A 219 -37.33 26.71 -14.68
CA ALA A 219 -36.01 27.22 -14.28
C ALA A 219 -36.04 27.89 -12.90
N ARG A 220 -37.16 28.54 -12.56
CA ARG A 220 -37.38 29.12 -11.22
C ARG A 220 -37.55 28.05 -10.17
N GLU A 221 -38.39 27.05 -10.39
CA GLU A 221 -38.57 25.92 -9.48
C GLU A 221 -37.26 25.17 -9.18
N TRP A 222 -36.47 24.86 -10.20
CA TRP A 222 -35.18 24.18 -10.02
C TRP A 222 -34.13 25.07 -9.35
N SER A 223 -34.13 26.37 -9.64
CA SER A 223 -33.23 27.33 -8.98
C SER A 223 -33.61 27.54 -7.52
N ASP A 224 -34.90 27.65 -7.19
CA ASP A 224 -35.41 27.76 -5.83
C ASP A 224 -35.15 26.48 -5.03
N LEU A 225 -35.31 25.30 -5.65
CA LEU A 225 -34.92 24.02 -5.05
C LEU A 225 -33.41 23.97 -4.76
N TRP A 226 -32.58 24.47 -5.67
CA TRP A 226 -31.14 24.56 -5.44
C TRP A 226 -30.78 25.52 -4.30
N GLU A 227 -31.41 26.69 -4.23
CA GLU A 227 -31.18 27.68 -3.18
C GLU A 227 -31.64 27.17 -1.80
N THR A 228 -32.79 26.51 -1.73
CA THR A 228 -33.26 25.89 -0.48
C THR A 228 -32.33 24.76 -0.02
N TRP A 229 -31.79 23.98 -0.95
CA TRP A 229 -30.76 22.97 -0.64
C TRP A 229 -29.48 23.58 -0.10
N LYS A 230 -28.98 24.64 -0.75
CA LYS A 230 -27.80 25.39 -0.33
C LYS A 230 -28.01 26.01 1.05
N GLY A 231 -29.17 26.61 1.30
CA GLY A 231 -29.53 27.20 2.59
C GLY A 231 -29.61 26.16 3.71
N LYS A 232 -30.19 24.98 3.45
CA LYS A 232 -30.22 23.86 4.41
C LYS A 232 -28.81 23.37 4.75
N ALA A 233 -27.95 23.19 3.74
CA ALA A 233 -26.57 22.76 3.93
C ALA A 233 -25.77 23.78 4.76
N GLN A 234 -25.90 25.08 4.45
CA GLN A 234 -25.25 26.17 5.19
C GLN A 234 -25.72 26.22 6.64
N LYS A 235 -27.03 26.12 6.89
CA LYS A 235 -27.60 26.09 8.24
C LYS A 235 -27.05 24.93 9.06
N GLU A 236 -26.96 23.73 8.48
CA GLU A 236 -26.39 22.56 9.16
C GLU A 236 -24.90 22.74 9.46
N THR A 237 -24.12 23.33 8.55
CA THR A 237 -22.70 23.64 8.80
C THR A 237 -22.55 24.65 9.94
N MET A 238 -23.36 25.71 9.99
CA MET A 238 -23.32 26.69 11.07
C MET A 238 -23.72 26.09 12.42
N ILE A 239 -24.75 25.23 12.44
CA ILE A 239 -25.16 24.51 13.66
C ILE A 239 -24.00 23.61 14.16
N ASN A 240 -23.28 22.97 13.24
CA ASN A 240 -22.13 22.13 13.59
C ASN A 240 -20.97 22.96 14.16
N GLU A 241 -20.69 24.14 13.59
CA GLU A 241 -19.72 25.08 14.11
C GLU A 241 -20.11 25.53 15.53
N ILE A 242 -21.36 25.93 15.77
CA ILE A 242 -21.82 26.36 17.09
C ILE A 242 -21.69 25.24 18.14
N LYS A 243 -22.03 24.00 17.77
CA LYS A 243 -21.96 22.84 18.67
C LYS A 243 -20.54 22.39 18.98
N THR A 244 -19.58 22.73 18.15
CA THR A 244 -18.20 22.27 18.30
C THR A 244 -17.39 23.29 19.11
N PRO A 245 -16.80 22.91 20.26
CA PRO A 245 -15.92 23.81 21.00
C PRO A 245 -14.78 24.35 20.13
N LYS A 246 -14.46 25.64 20.25
CA LYS A 246 -13.47 26.34 19.40
C LYS A 246 -12.10 25.66 19.39
N GLU A 247 -11.63 25.18 20.55
CA GLU A 247 -10.37 24.44 20.65
C GLU A 247 -10.34 23.17 19.79
N MET A 248 -11.49 22.50 19.67
CA MET A 248 -11.64 21.28 18.89
C MET A 248 -11.65 21.59 17.40
N GLN A 249 -12.27 22.71 17.01
CA GLN A 249 -12.21 23.23 15.63
C GLN A 249 -10.77 23.57 15.25
N ASP A 250 -10.05 24.30 16.10
CA ASP A 250 -8.64 24.71 15.86
C ASP A 250 -7.69 23.52 15.76
N ARG A 251 -7.95 22.46 16.52
CA ARG A 251 -7.20 21.21 16.40
C ARG A 251 -7.58 20.47 15.11
N ALA A 252 -8.86 20.44 14.73
CA ALA A 252 -9.31 19.80 13.50
C ALA A 252 -8.78 20.49 12.25
N THR A 253 -8.76 21.83 12.22
CA THR A 253 -8.20 22.62 11.11
C THR A 253 -6.69 22.41 10.99
N ARG A 254 -5.95 22.34 12.11
CA ARG A 254 -4.53 21.97 12.13
C ARG A 254 -4.31 20.57 11.55
N VAL A 255 -5.08 19.58 11.97
CA VAL A 255 -4.98 18.21 11.45
C VAL A 255 -5.30 18.16 9.95
N ALA A 256 -6.31 18.90 9.48
CA ALA A 256 -6.67 18.99 8.06
C ALA A 256 -5.57 19.67 7.22
N LYS A 257 -4.93 20.73 7.72
CA LYS A 257 -3.77 21.36 7.07
C LYS A 257 -2.59 20.39 6.96
N ILE A 258 -2.29 19.65 8.03
CA ILE A 258 -1.21 18.66 8.06
C ILE A 258 -1.51 17.49 7.10
N SER A 259 -2.74 16.97 7.09
CA SER A 259 -3.12 15.86 6.22
C SER A 259 -3.23 16.26 4.74
N GLY A 260 -3.71 17.48 4.45
CA GLY A 260 -3.72 18.06 3.11
C GLY A 260 -2.31 18.24 2.56
N ARG A 261 -1.38 18.73 3.39
CA ARG A 261 0.04 18.88 3.02
C ARG A 261 0.73 17.54 2.76
N ALA A 262 0.40 16.51 3.54
CA ALA A 262 0.89 15.15 3.32
C ALA A 262 0.29 14.49 2.06
N ARG A 263 -0.99 14.74 1.74
CA ARG A 263 -1.64 14.27 0.49
C ARG A 263 -1.09 14.99 -0.75
N ALA A 264 -0.70 16.25 -0.62
CA ALA A 264 -0.08 17.03 -1.68
C ALA A 264 1.41 16.71 -1.92
N GLY A 265 1.96 15.66 -1.30
CA GLY A 265 3.34 15.21 -1.52
C GLY A 265 4.42 16.03 -0.81
N TYR A 266 4.07 17.05 -0.04
CA TYR A 266 5.01 17.86 0.73
C TYR A 266 5.33 17.23 2.09
N GLY A 267 6.00 16.07 2.05
CA GLY A 267 6.66 15.46 3.20
C GLY A 267 5.90 14.31 3.88
N THR A 268 6.64 13.25 4.18
CA THR A 268 6.20 12.13 5.00
C THR A 268 6.09 12.59 6.45
N ILE A 269 4.93 12.40 7.09
CA ILE A 269 4.74 12.73 8.51
C ILE A 269 5.58 11.75 9.33
N ASP A 270 6.67 12.24 9.91
CA ASP A 270 7.55 11.45 10.76
C ASP A 270 6.85 11.13 12.10
N PRO A 271 6.51 9.86 12.40
CA PRO A 271 5.69 9.51 13.56
C PRO A 271 6.39 9.71 14.90
N ARG A 272 7.67 10.08 14.90
CA ARG A 272 8.49 10.35 16.09
C ARG A 272 8.51 11.82 16.52
N ARG A 273 7.91 12.73 15.75
CA ARG A 273 7.90 14.17 16.05
C ARG A 273 6.79 14.51 17.06
N THR A 274 6.97 14.05 18.29
CA THR A 274 6.25 14.50 19.47
C THR A 274 7.09 15.56 20.18
N GLY A 275 6.57 16.77 20.40
CA GLY A 275 7.27 17.73 21.24
C GLY A 275 6.70 19.13 21.18
N GLU A 276 6.39 19.67 22.35
CA GLU A 276 5.71 20.92 22.66
C GLU A 276 6.45 22.22 22.26
N ASN A 277 7.55 22.16 21.49
CA ASN A 277 8.40 23.31 21.14
C ASN A 277 8.65 23.46 19.63
N SER A 278 7.63 23.33 18.78
CA SER A 278 7.80 23.67 17.36
C SER A 278 7.69 25.18 17.17
N ALA A 279 8.83 25.86 17.17
CA ALA A 279 8.97 27.20 16.61
C ALA A 279 8.35 27.25 15.20
N PRO A 280 7.80 28.39 14.75
CA PRO A 280 7.33 28.55 13.38
C PRO A 280 8.50 28.17 12.45
N LEU A 281 8.33 27.14 11.62
CA LEU A 281 9.31 26.84 10.59
C LEU A 281 9.32 28.04 9.64
N GLU A 282 10.33 28.89 9.80
CA GLU A 282 10.63 29.98 8.87
C GLU A 282 10.58 29.45 7.44
N SER A 283 9.90 30.22 6.60
CA SER A 283 9.87 30.02 5.17
C SER A 283 11.31 30.07 4.65
N ARG A 284 11.89 28.89 4.39
CA ARG A 284 13.15 28.79 3.68
C ARG A 284 12.89 29.26 2.25
N LYS A 285 13.06 30.57 2.01
CA LYS A 285 13.21 31.15 0.67
C LYS A 285 14.31 30.34 -0.02
N THR A 286 13.98 29.76 -1.15
CA THR A 286 14.90 29.08 -2.05
C THR A 286 15.92 30.10 -2.57
N GLN A 287 17.05 30.26 -1.87
CA GLN A 287 18.27 30.76 -2.47
C GLN A 287 18.94 29.55 -3.14
N GLY A 288 19.03 29.61 -4.48
CA GLY A 288 19.76 28.63 -5.28
C GLY A 288 21.25 28.58 -4.90
N PRO A 289 21.94 27.48 -5.25
CA PRO A 289 23.33 27.30 -4.85
C PRO A 289 24.24 28.29 -5.59
N ALA A 290 24.96 29.11 -4.81
CA ALA A 290 26.07 29.91 -5.28
C ALA A 290 27.18 29.00 -5.83
N GLY A 291 27.49 29.15 -7.12
CA GLY A 291 28.65 28.54 -7.76
C GLY A 291 29.94 29.16 -7.20
N ARG A 292 30.62 28.41 -6.36
CA ARG A 292 31.97 28.71 -5.87
C ARG A 292 32.99 28.09 -6.83
N TRP A 293 33.50 28.88 -7.77
CA TRP A 293 34.77 28.58 -8.45
C TRP A 293 35.87 29.38 -7.77
N LEU A 294 36.83 28.68 -7.16
CA LEU A 294 38.12 29.23 -6.77
C LEU A 294 39.20 28.38 -7.46
N ALA A 295 39.90 29.06 -8.37
CA ALA A 295 41.33 29.04 -8.67
C ALA A 295 42.09 27.71 -8.89
N ARG A 296 42.81 27.67 -10.01
CA ARG A 296 44.25 27.35 -10.08
C ARG A 296 44.88 27.91 -11.36
N ASP A 297 45.81 28.84 -11.14
CA ASP A 297 47.14 29.02 -11.75
C ASP A 297 47.36 28.58 -13.21
N GLU A 298 47.57 29.56 -14.10
CA GLU A 298 48.85 29.90 -14.78
C GLU A 298 48.68 31.18 -15.63
#